data_AF-A0A6J4V7G6-F1
#
_entry.id   AF-A0A6J4V7G6-F1
#
_cell.length_a   1.000
_cell.length_b   1.000
_cell.length_c   1.000
_cell.angle_alpha   90.00
_cell.angle_beta   90.00
_cell.angle_gamma   90.00
#
_symmetry.space_group_name_H-M   'P 1'
#
loop_
_entity.id
_entity.type
_entity.pdbx_description
1 polymer ?
#
loop_
_entity_poly.entity_id
_entity_poly.type
_entity_poly.pdbx_seq_one_letter_code
_entity_poly.pdbx_strand_id
1 'polypeptide(L)' 'GLSNDDIAAKLYLSPLTAKTHVNRAMMKLGVRDRAQLVVIAFQSGLVRAGT' A
#
# COMPACT_ATOMS: atom_id res chain seq x y z
N GLY A 1 2.43 -4.47 8.68
CA GLY A 1 2.45 -4.79 7.24
C GLY A 1 3.85 -4.51 6.70
N LEU A 2 4.17 -5.04 5.51
CA LEU A 2 5.50 -4.91 4.87
C LEU A 2 5.95 -3.45 4.75
N SER A 3 7.23 -3.16 4.96
CA SER A 3 7.84 -1.85 4.67
C SER A 3 7.92 -1.59 3.16
N ASN A 4 8.32 -0.38 2.74
CA ASN A 4 8.57 -0.10 1.33
C ASN A 4 9.77 -0.89 0.79
N ASP A 5 10.77 -1.17 1.63
CA ASP A 5 11.93 -2.00 1.28
C ASP A 5 11.50 -3.46 1.09
N ASP A 6 10.62 -3.97 1.96
CA ASP A 6 10.07 -5.33 1.83
C ASP A 6 9.21 -5.46 0.56
N ILE A 7 8.38 -4.46 0.26
CA ILE A 7 7.57 -4.42 -0.97
C ILE A 7 8.47 -4.38 -2.19
N ALA A 8 9.52 -3.55 -2.14
CA ALA A 8 10.49 -3.40 -3.21
C ALA A 8 11.24 -4.70 -3.50
N ALA A 9 11.72 -5.38 -2.46
CA ALA A 9 12.39 -6.67 -2.58
C ALA A 9 11.46 -7.74 -3.19
N LYS A 10 10.21 -7.82 -2.75
CA LYS A 10 9.24 -8.80 -3.27
C LYS A 10 8.83 -8.55 -4.73
N LEU A 11 8.81 -7.30 -5.15
CA LEU A 11 8.36 -6.89 -6.49
C LEU A 11 9.51 -6.54 -7.44
N TYR A 12 10.77 -6.81 -7.05
CA TYR A 12 11.97 -6.54 -7.85
C TYR A 12 12.05 -5.08 -8.36
N LEU A 13 11.72 -4.11 -7.50
CA LEU A 13 11.70 -2.68 -7.82
C LEU A 13 12.45 -1.86 -6.78
N SER A 14 12.72 -0.57 -7.07
CA SER A 14 13.39 0.30 -6.10
C SER A 14 12.47 0.69 -4.92
N PRO A 15 12.99 0.88 -3.70
CA PRO A 15 12.20 1.40 -2.57
C PRO A 15 11.49 2.73 -2.87
N LEU A 16 12.12 3.59 -3.69
CA LEU A 16 11.54 4.86 -4.12
C LEU A 16 10.32 4.65 -5.04
N THR A 17 10.36 3.64 -5.91
CA THR A 17 9.23 3.25 -6.75
C THR A 17 8.06 2.79 -5.86
N ALA A 18 8.31 1.90 -4.90
CA ALA A 18 7.28 1.47 -3.94
C ALA A 18 6.64 2.66 -3.20
N LYS A 19 7.48 3.56 -2.65
CA LYS A 19 7.03 4.79 -1.98
C LYS A 19 6.14 5.65 -2.89
N THR A 20 6.55 5.84 -4.14
CA THR A 20 5.79 6.63 -5.12
C THR A 20 4.41 6.04 -5.36
N HIS A 21 4.29 4.73 -5.51
CA HIS A 21 3.00 4.06 -5.71
C HIS A 21 2.10 4.16 -4.48
N VAL A 22 2.64 3.95 -3.27
CA VAL A 22 1.87 4.08 -2.02
C VAL A 22 1.34 5.50 -1.85
N ASN A 23 2.19 6.52 -2.06
CA ASN A 23 1.78 7.92 -1.98
C ASN A 23 0.71 8.28 -3.02
N ARG A 24 0.84 7.79 -4.26
CA ARG A 24 -0.17 8.01 -5.31
C ARG A 24 -1.49 7.32 -4.99
N ALA A 25 -1.46 6.12 -4.41
CA ALA A 25 -2.68 5.43 -3.98
C ALA A 25 -3.40 6.24 -2.88
N MET A 26 -2.65 6.72 -1.87
CA MET A 26 -3.21 7.58 -0.82
C MET A 26 -3.81 8.87 -1.39
N MET A 27 -3.09 9.55 -2.30
CA MET A 27 -3.57 10.76 -2.96
C MET A 27 -4.86 10.51 -3.76
N LYS A 28 -4.93 9.44 -4.53
CA LYS A 28 -6.12 9.09 -5.34
C LYS A 28 -7.33 8.77 -4.48
N LEU A 29 -7.13 8.22 -3.29
CA LEU A 29 -8.19 7.82 -2.37
C LEU A 29 -8.47 8.88 -1.29
N GLY A 30 -7.76 10.02 -1.32
CA GLY A 30 -7.96 11.11 -0.36
C GLY A 30 -7.59 10.77 1.08
N VAL A 31 -6.72 9.77 1.30
CA VAL A 31 -6.31 9.34 2.65
C VAL A 31 -4.96 9.93 3.05
N ARG A 32 -4.79 10.18 4.35
CA ARG A 32 -3.62 10.89 4.89
C ARG A 32 -2.49 9.96 5.33
N ASP A 33 -2.82 8.71 5.62
CA ASP A 33 -1.85 7.74 6.10
C ASP A 33 -2.12 6.34 5.55
N ARG A 34 -1.10 5.49 5.72
CA ARG A 34 -1.12 4.13 5.22
C ARG A 34 -2.12 3.24 5.95
N ALA A 35 -2.44 3.51 7.21
CA ALA A 35 -3.41 2.72 7.95
C ALA A 35 -4.81 2.92 7.37
N GLN A 36 -5.18 4.15 7.04
CA GLN A 36 -6.43 4.46 6.31
C GLN A 36 -6.49 3.75 4.96
N LEU A 37 -5.39 3.73 4.21
CA LEU A 37 -5.32 2.99 2.93
C LEU A 37 -5.58 1.49 3.11
N VAL A 38 -5.03 0.89 4.17
CA VAL A 38 -5.27 -0.51 4.53
C VAL A 38 -6.74 -0.75 4.90
N VAL A 39 -7.35 0.15 5.68
CA VAL A 39 -8.77 0.07 6.04
C VAL A 39 -9.66 0.08 4.80
N ILE A 40 -9.42 1.00 3.85
CA ILE A 40 -10.16 1.04 2.57
C ILE A 40 -10.01 -0.26 1.79
N ALA A 41 -8.80 -0.83 1.74
CA ALA A 41 -8.57 -2.09 1.03
C ALA A 41 -9.38 -3.25 1.61
N PHE A 42 -9.55 -3.30 2.94
CA PHE A 42 -10.42 -4.30 3.59
C PHE A 42 -11.91 -4.00 3.39
N GLN A 43 -12.34 -2.75 3.62
CA GLN A 43 -13.76 -2.35 3.49
C GLN A 43 -14.30 -2.52 2.07
N SER A 44 -13.46 -2.30 1.06
CA SER A 44 -13.81 -2.51 -0.35
C SER A 44 -13.78 -3.97 -0.79
N GLY A 45 -13.28 -4.88 0.04
CA GLY A 45 -13.08 -6.28 -0.32
C GLY A 45 -11.90 -6.55 -1.27
N LEU A 46 -11.07 -5.54 -1.57
CA LEU A 46 -9.84 -5.68 -2.36
C LEU A 46 -8.83 -6.62 -1.68
N VAL A 47 -8.80 -6.61 -0.35
CA VAL A 47 -8.03 -7.55 0.47
C VAL A 47 -8.99 -8.26 1.42
N ARG A 48 -8.84 -9.57 1.54
CA ARG A 48 -9.56 -10.39 2.53
C ARG A 48 -8.57 -10.77 3.64
N ALA A 49 -9.01 -10.72 4.89
CA ALA A 49 -8.19 -11.17 6.01
C ALA A 49 -8.11 -12.71 5.99
N GLY A 50 -6.89 -13.26 5.97
CA GLY A 50 -6.67 -14.70 6.18
C GLY A 50 -6.51 -15.57 4.92
N THR A 51 -5.76 -15.11 3.92
CA THR A 51 -5.12 -16.00 2.92
C THR A 51 -3.61 -15.93 3.05
#